data_AF-A0A7S0FDI1-F1
#
_entry.id   AF-A0A7S0FDI1-F1
#
_cell.length_a   1.000
_cell.length_b   1.000
_cell.length_c   1.000
_cell.angle_alpha   90.00
_cell.angle_beta   90.00
_cell.angle_gamma   90.00
#
_symmetry.space_group_name_H-M   'P 1'
#
loop_
_entity.id
_entity.type
_entity.pdbx_description
1 polymer ?
#
loop_
_entity_poly.entity_id
_entity_poly.type
_entity_poly.pdbx_seq_one_letter_code
_entity_poly.pdbx_strand_id
1 'polypeptide(L)'
;DAVDLRAHGVDGEPFVVLFHYTGFPSAANVMDDRKEASGIFASLVDGRAHFGHGLYATRLEPEEYATKLRVLLNHYGDAETDPWAEAPVPDGVEERVQRECAGCADFCVPLLVPASCAFSIHERQTPELAAIGAAPSCDREGRRQHANRDVWVVQLRGAEGQVPHLREHADARVRSRARRLEARRT
;
A
#
# COMPACT_ATOMS: atom_id res chain seq x y z
N ASP A 1 -13.30 9.51 -7.59
CA ASP A 1 -12.32 9.28 -8.67
C ASP A 1 -11.35 8.18 -8.30
N ALA A 2 -10.96 7.36 -9.29
CA ALA A 2 -10.00 6.27 -9.13
C ALA A 2 -8.69 6.61 -9.85
N VAL A 3 -7.56 6.16 -9.31
CA VAL A 3 -6.27 6.26 -10.00
C VAL A 3 -6.16 5.12 -10.99
N ASP A 4 -6.09 5.46 -12.28
CA ASP A 4 -5.96 4.49 -13.35
C ASP A 4 -4.49 4.13 -13.60
N LEU A 5 -4.10 2.90 -13.25
CA LEU A 5 -2.75 2.38 -13.45
C LEU A 5 -2.67 1.40 -14.63
N ARG A 6 -3.76 1.21 -15.40
CA ARG A 6 -3.82 0.22 -16.48
C ARG A 6 -2.79 0.47 -17.59
N ALA A 7 -2.37 1.72 -17.77
CA ALA A 7 -1.32 2.10 -18.73
C ALA A 7 0.07 1.48 -18.42
N HIS A 8 0.27 0.94 -17.22
CA HIS A 8 1.49 0.23 -16.83
C HIS A 8 1.44 -1.28 -17.13
N GLY A 9 0.33 -1.72 -17.70
CA GLY A 9 0.09 -3.11 -18.08
C GLY A 9 0.37 -3.41 -19.55
N VAL A 10 0.12 -4.66 -19.93
CA VAL A 10 0.03 -5.06 -21.35
C VAL A 10 -1.34 -4.66 -21.89
N ASP A 11 -1.40 -4.19 -23.14
CA ASP A 11 -2.67 -3.81 -23.77
C ASP A 11 -3.66 -4.98 -23.77
N GLY A 12 -4.91 -4.70 -23.38
CA GLY A 12 -5.97 -5.70 -23.24
C GLY A 12 -5.84 -6.66 -22.05
N GLU A 13 -4.85 -6.49 -21.16
CA GLU A 13 -4.74 -7.37 -19.99
C GLU A 13 -5.84 -7.11 -18.94
N PRO A 14 -6.27 -8.14 -18.19
CA PRO A 14 -7.24 -7.94 -17.12
C PRO A 14 -6.67 -7.04 -16.02
N PHE A 15 -7.54 -6.27 -15.39
CA PHE A 15 -7.21 -5.45 -14.24
C PHE A 15 -8.02 -5.85 -13.01
N VAL A 16 -7.51 -5.50 -11.84
CA VAL A 16 -8.16 -5.64 -10.54
C VAL A 16 -8.43 -4.26 -9.96
N VAL A 17 -9.52 -4.14 -9.22
CA VAL A 17 -9.81 -2.95 -8.43
C VAL A 17 -9.24 -3.17 -7.03
N LEU A 18 -8.43 -2.23 -6.57
CA LEU A 18 -7.83 -2.24 -5.24
C LEU A 18 -8.04 -0.89 -4.57
N PHE A 19 -7.89 -0.86 -3.26
CA PHE A 19 -8.11 0.29 -2.40
C PHE A 19 -6.86 0.52 -1.56
N HIS A 20 -6.24 1.70 -1.74
CA HIS A 20 -5.13 2.13 -0.91
C HIS A 20 -5.64 3.07 0.18
N TYR A 21 -5.46 2.65 1.43
CA TYR A 21 -5.78 3.47 2.59
C TYR A 21 -4.59 4.32 2.98
N THR A 22 -4.84 5.60 3.23
CA THR A 22 -3.77 6.55 3.49
C THR A 22 -4.21 7.75 4.30
N GLY A 23 -3.24 8.59 4.68
CA GLY A 23 -3.47 9.86 5.37
C GLY A 23 -3.62 11.04 4.40
N PHE A 24 -4.06 12.17 4.95
CA PHE A 24 -4.34 13.37 4.16
C PHE A 24 -3.22 13.83 3.22
N PRO A 25 -1.92 13.88 3.62
CA PRO A 25 -0.86 14.35 2.73
C PRO A 25 -0.72 13.51 1.46
N SER A 26 -0.89 12.19 1.60
CA SER A 26 -0.84 11.22 0.51
C SER A 26 -2.09 11.32 -0.37
N ALA A 27 -3.27 11.42 0.23
CA ALA A 27 -4.52 11.62 -0.51
C ALA A 27 -4.52 12.94 -1.29
N ALA A 28 -4.10 14.05 -0.68
CA ALA A 28 -3.96 15.33 -1.36
C ALA A 28 -2.96 15.28 -2.51
N ASN A 29 -1.93 14.44 -2.40
CA ASN A 29 -0.96 14.24 -3.48
C ASN A 29 -1.55 13.47 -4.66
N VAL A 30 -2.50 12.55 -4.42
CA VAL A 30 -3.24 11.80 -5.42
C VAL A 30 -4.23 12.69 -6.15
N MET A 31 -4.94 13.55 -5.43
CA MET A 31 -5.94 14.47 -5.96
C MET A 31 -5.35 15.68 -6.72
N ASP A 32 -4.04 15.70 -6.98
CA ASP A 32 -3.39 16.77 -7.74
C ASP A 32 -3.33 16.38 -9.22
N ASP A 33 -4.37 16.74 -9.98
CA ASP A 33 -4.58 16.40 -11.40
C ASP A 33 -3.44 16.82 -12.35
N ARG A 34 -2.51 17.66 -11.87
CA ARG A 34 -1.32 18.06 -12.61
C ARG A 34 -0.23 17.00 -12.59
N LYS A 35 -0.39 15.93 -11.81
CA LYS A 35 0.59 14.86 -11.69
C LYS A 35 0.20 13.66 -12.52
N GLU A 36 1.19 13.13 -13.23
CA GLU A 36 1.06 11.82 -13.85
C GLU A 36 0.92 10.71 -12.79
N ALA A 37 0.21 9.64 -13.14
CA ALA A 37 -0.05 8.50 -12.26
C ALA A 37 1.24 7.88 -11.67
N SER A 38 2.33 7.89 -12.43
CA SER A 38 3.67 7.45 -11.96
C SER A 38 4.20 8.31 -10.81
N GLY A 39 4.00 9.62 -10.87
CA GLY A 39 4.37 10.58 -9.82
C GLY A 39 3.48 10.50 -8.59
N ILE A 40 2.20 10.17 -8.78
CA ILE A 40 1.26 9.86 -7.69
C ILE A 40 1.72 8.58 -6.99
N PHE A 41 1.94 7.51 -7.74
CA PHE A 41 2.38 6.22 -7.21
C PHE A 41 3.69 6.33 -6.42
N ALA A 42 4.68 7.06 -6.94
CA ALA A 42 5.94 7.34 -6.23
C ALA A 42 5.73 7.94 -4.84
N SER A 43 4.74 8.83 -4.70
CA SER A 43 4.44 9.49 -3.44
C SER A 43 3.66 8.63 -2.45
N LEU A 44 3.12 7.49 -2.90
CA LEU A 44 2.32 6.58 -2.09
C LEU A 44 3.10 5.33 -1.62
N VAL A 45 4.32 5.11 -2.12
CA VAL A 45 5.13 3.94 -1.75
C VAL A 45 5.36 3.91 -0.23
N ASP A 46 4.98 2.81 0.41
CA ASP A 46 5.13 2.66 1.87
C ASP A 46 6.61 2.38 2.24
N GLY A 47 7.05 2.99 3.34
CA GLY A 47 8.34 2.72 3.96
C GLY A 47 8.43 1.31 4.57
N ARG A 48 7.30 0.72 4.98
CA ARG A 48 7.19 -0.60 5.61
C ARG A 48 7.00 -1.69 4.55
N ALA A 49 8.10 -2.10 3.93
CA ALA A 49 8.12 -3.06 2.83
C ALA A 49 8.20 -4.53 3.31
N HIS A 50 7.26 -4.98 4.15
CA HIS A 50 7.25 -6.35 4.71
C HIS A 50 7.06 -7.44 3.63
N PHE A 51 6.28 -7.13 2.59
CA PHE A 51 5.98 -8.02 1.47
C PHE A 51 6.61 -7.52 0.16
N GLY A 52 7.69 -6.74 0.25
CA GLY A 52 8.34 -6.14 -0.92
C GLY A 52 8.01 -4.66 -1.09
N HIS A 53 8.71 -4.03 -2.03
CA HIS A 53 8.58 -2.61 -2.30
C HIS A 53 7.38 -2.35 -3.21
N GLY A 54 6.48 -1.46 -2.80
CA GLY A 54 5.33 -1.12 -3.64
C GLY A 54 4.29 -0.35 -2.86
N LEU A 55 3.13 -0.17 -3.50
CA LEU A 55 1.96 0.41 -2.88
C LEU A 55 1.13 -0.70 -2.23
N TYR A 56 0.82 -0.54 -0.95
CA TYR A 56 0.05 -1.54 -0.20
C TYR A 56 -1.43 -1.22 -0.33
N ALA A 57 -2.22 -2.23 -0.68
CA ALA A 57 -3.64 -2.08 -0.95
C ALA A 57 -4.41 -3.33 -0.50
N THR A 58 -5.72 -3.25 -0.62
CA THR A 58 -6.67 -4.34 -0.37
C THR A 58 -7.74 -4.33 -1.45
N ARG A 59 -8.40 -5.45 -1.70
CA ARG A 59 -9.62 -5.54 -2.50
C ARG A 59 -10.84 -4.97 -1.79
N LEU A 60 -10.72 -4.68 -0.49
CA LEU A 60 -11.84 -4.33 0.36
C LEU A 60 -12.06 -2.82 0.44
N GLU A 61 -13.27 -2.41 0.12
CA GLU A 61 -13.68 -1.02 0.17
C GLU A 61 -14.04 -0.56 1.59
N PRO A 62 -14.19 0.75 1.85
CA PRO A 62 -14.38 1.23 3.22
C PRO A 62 -15.61 0.67 3.91
N GLU A 63 -16.68 0.38 3.16
CA GLU A 63 -17.94 -0.14 3.70
C GLU A 63 -17.83 -1.61 4.16
N GLU A 64 -16.88 -2.37 3.59
CA GLU A 64 -16.59 -3.74 4.02
C GLU A 64 -15.84 -3.74 5.37
N TYR A 65 -15.13 -2.66 5.69
CA TYR A 65 -14.52 -2.46 6.99
C TYR A 65 -15.47 -1.73 7.94
N ALA A 66 -15.95 -2.43 8.97
CA ALA A 66 -16.79 -1.82 10.01
C ALA A 66 -16.13 -0.61 10.70
N THR A 67 -14.80 -0.58 10.81
CA THR A 67 -14.05 0.52 11.44
C THR A 67 -12.68 0.74 10.79
N LYS A 68 -12.14 1.96 10.93
CA LYS A 68 -10.75 2.29 10.54
C LYS A 68 -9.74 1.39 11.24
N LEU A 69 -9.99 0.98 12.49
CA LEU A 69 -9.10 0.05 13.19
C LEU A 69 -8.97 -1.27 12.43
N ARG A 70 -10.04 -1.80 11.85
CA ARG A 70 -10.01 -3.05 11.08
C ARG A 70 -9.16 -2.91 9.80
N VAL A 71 -9.25 -1.76 9.14
CA VAL A 71 -8.33 -1.41 8.03
C VAL A 71 -6.89 -1.45 8.51
N LEU A 72 -6.58 -0.79 9.63
CA LEU A 72 -5.22 -0.72 10.15
C LEU A 72 -4.70 -2.08 10.62
N LEU A 73 -5.54 -2.93 11.23
CA LEU A 73 -5.16 -4.28 11.63
C LEU A 73 -4.88 -5.19 10.44
N ASN A 74 -5.61 -5.01 9.33
CA ASN A 74 -5.35 -5.73 8.08
C ASN A 74 -3.96 -5.41 7.52
N HIS A 75 -3.55 -4.13 7.55
CA HIS A 75 -2.30 -3.68 6.95
C HIS A 75 -1.10 -3.74 7.90
N TYR A 76 -1.30 -3.44 9.19
CA TYR A 76 -0.23 -3.13 10.18
C TYR A 76 -0.29 -3.95 11.48
N GLY A 77 -1.31 -4.80 11.65
CA GLY A 77 -1.35 -5.77 12.75
C GLY A 77 -0.19 -6.78 12.67
N ASP A 78 -0.06 -7.61 13.70
CA ASP A 78 0.97 -8.66 13.70
C ASP A 78 0.58 -9.80 12.76
N ALA A 79 1.55 -10.67 12.45
CA ALA A 79 1.38 -11.73 11.46
C ALA A 79 0.18 -12.64 11.77
N GLU A 80 -0.03 -13.01 13.04
CA GLU A 80 -1.13 -13.88 13.49
C GLU A 80 -2.43 -13.11 13.78
N THR A 81 -2.44 -11.78 13.62
CA THR A 81 -3.63 -10.97 13.91
C THR A 81 -4.70 -11.23 12.86
N ASP A 82 -5.84 -11.77 13.28
CA ASP A 82 -7.05 -11.80 12.46
C ASP A 82 -7.68 -10.40 12.40
N PRO A 83 -7.69 -9.72 11.24
CA PRO A 83 -8.31 -8.41 11.13
C PRO A 83 -9.81 -8.45 11.39
N TRP A 84 -10.48 -9.60 11.32
CA TRP A 84 -11.94 -9.73 11.46
C TRP A 84 -12.42 -10.34 12.77
N ALA A 85 -11.51 -10.70 13.68
CA ALA A 85 -11.91 -11.33 14.93
C ALA A 85 -12.91 -10.45 15.69
N GLU A 86 -14.07 -11.00 16.02
CA GLU A 86 -15.06 -10.36 16.91
C GLU A 86 -14.55 -10.25 18.35
N ALA A 87 -13.66 -11.18 18.72
CA ALA A 87 -12.95 -11.15 19.99
C ALA A 87 -12.05 -9.91 20.11
N PRO A 88 -11.69 -9.51 21.34
CA PRO A 88 -10.72 -8.43 21.54
C PRO A 88 -9.43 -8.73 20.78
N VAL A 89 -8.94 -7.72 20.07
CA VAL A 89 -7.59 -7.75 19.49
C VAL A 89 -6.61 -8.05 20.63
N PRO A 90 -5.57 -8.88 20.43
CA PRO A 90 -4.59 -9.17 21.47
C PRO A 90 -4.10 -7.91 22.18
N ASP A 91 -3.93 -7.99 23.50
CA ASP A 91 -3.60 -6.85 24.36
C ASP A 91 -2.40 -6.05 23.80
N GLY A 92 -2.60 -4.73 23.67
CA GLY A 92 -1.57 -3.80 23.21
C GLY A 92 -1.38 -3.71 21.69
N VAL A 93 -1.90 -4.65 20.88
CA VAL A 93 -1.79 -4.57 19.41
C VAL A 93 -2.62 -3.39 18.88
N GLU A 94 -3.85 -3.21 19.37
CA GLU A 94 -4.69 -2.07 18.99
C GLU A 94 -4.01 -0.73 19.33
N GLU A 95 -3.54 -0.57 20.57
CA GLU A 95 -2.88 0.66 21.02
C GLU A 95 -1.62 0.94 20.20
N ARG A 96 -0.80 -0.10 19.92
CA ARG A 96 0.38 0.00 19.07
C ARG A 96 0.02 0.48 17.66
N VAL A 97 -0.95 -0.18 17.02
CA VAL A 97 -1.37 0.13 15.65
C VAL A 97 -1.96 1.54 15.56
N GLN A 98 -2.81 1.92 16.51
CA GLN A 98 -3.37 3.28 16.56
C GLN A 98 -2.27 4.32 16.77
N ARG A 99 -1.32 4.08 17.67
CA ARG A 99 -0.21 5.02 17.93
C ARG A 99 0.72 5.18 16.73
N GLU A 100 1.03 4.10 16.03
CA GLU A 100 2.00 4.10 14.93
C GLU A 100 1.39 4.48 13.58
N CYS A 101 0.11 4.22 13.39
CA CYS A 101 -0.59 4.33 12.10
C CYS A 101 -1.84 5.22 12.21
N ALA A 102 -1.89 6.11 13.22
CA ALA A 102 -2.93 7.13 13.33
C ALA A 102 -3.06 7.91 12.01
N GLY A 103 -4.28 7.94 11.47
CA GLY A 103 -4.59 8.63 10.24
C GLY A 103 -4.17 7.92 8.94
N CYS A 104 -3.50 6.76 9.01
CA CYS A 104 -3.15 5.97 7.82
C CYS A 104 -4.37 5.34 7.11
N ALA A 105 -5.57 5.48 7.68
CA ALA A 105 -6.83 5.03 7.10
C ALA A 105 -7.90 6.14 7.08
N ASP A 106 -7.47 7.42 7.03
CA ASP A 106 -8.40 8.55 6.96
C ASP A 106 -9.01 8.73 5.57
N PHE A 107 -8.29 8.28 4.55
CA PHE A 107 -8.70 8.36 3.15
C PHE A 107 -8.54 7.01 2.49
N CYS A 108 -9.39 6.76 1.48
CA CYS A 108 -9.35 5.58 0.65
C CYS A 108 -9.24 6.03 -0.81
N VAL A 109 -8.24 5.50 -1.52
CA VAL A 109 -7.99 5.80 -2.93
C VAL A 109 -8.23 4.52 -3.74
N PRO A 110 -9.29 4.48 -4.57
CA PRO A 110 -9.50 3.37 -5.49
C PRO A 110 -8.45 3.37 -6.59
N LEU A 111 -7.99 2.18 -6.97
CA LEU A 111 -6.95 1.94 -7.96
C LEU A 111 -7.45 0.95 -9.02
N LEU A 112 -7.23 1.25 -10.29
CA LEU A 112 -7.42 0.30 -11.39
C LEU A 112 -6.05 -0.27 -11.77
N VAL A 113 -5.76 -1.50 -11.34
CA VAL A 113 -4.40 -2.06 -11.39
C VAL A 113 -4.33 -3.22 -12.37
N PRO A 114 -3.42 -3.22 -13.35
CA PRO A 114 -3.22 -4.39 -14.18
C PRO A 114 -2.84 -5.63 -13.36
N ALA A 115 -3.39 -6.80 -13.68
CA ALA A 115 -3.18 -8.02 -12.89
C ALA A 115 -1.69 -8.46 -12.82
N SER A 116 -0.89 -8.09 -13.83
CA SER A 116 0.55 -8.30 -13.85
C SER A 116 1.31 -7.51 -12.78
N CYS A 117 0.73 -6.42 -12.29
CA CYS A 117 1.31 -5.48 -11.33
C CYS A 117 0.78 -5.68 -9.90
N ALA A 118 -0.24 -6.50 -9.70
CA ALA A 118 -0.88 -6.73 -8.40
C ALA A 118 -0.44 -8.07 -7.79
N PHE A 119 0.08 -8.05 -6.56
CA PHE A 119 0.59 -9.23 -5.86
C PHE A 119 -0.16 -9.43 -4.55
N SER A 120 -1.11 -10.37 -4.53
CA SER A 120 -1.72 -10.83 -3.28
C SER A 120 -0.68 -11.60 -2.47
N ILE A 121 -0.54 -11.24 -1.19
CA ILE A 121 0.44 -11.91 -0.31
C ILE A 121 0.17 -13.41 -0.17
N HIS A 122 -1.06 -13.86 -0.39
CA HIS A 122 -1.45 -15.26 -0.26
C HIS A 122 -1.28 -16.08 -1.55
N GLU A 123 -1.40 -15.43 -2.71
CA GLU A 123 -1.42 -16.13 -4.01
C GLU A 123 -0.06 -16.11 -4.69
N ARG A 124 0.64 -14.96 -4.66
CA ARG A 124 1.87 -14.75 -5.42
C ARG A 124 2.79 -13.75 -4.74
N GLN A 125 4.02 -14.19 -4.48
CA GLN A 125 5.06 -13.33 -3.94
C GLN A 125 5.50 -12.23 -4.91
N THR A 126 5.92 -11.09 -4.38
CA THR A 126 6.62 -10.09 -5.19
C THR A 126 7.97 -10.64 -5.67
N PRO A 127 8.56 -10.11 -6.75
CA PRO A 127 9.85 -10.56 -7.26
C PRO A 127 10.96 -10.54 -6.20
N GLU A 128 10.97 -9.56 -5.28
CA GLU A 128 11.98 -9.47 -4.23
C GLU A 128 11.86 -10.59 -3.20
N LEU A 129 10.63 -10.95 -2.80
CA LEU A 129 10.39 -12.04 -1.85
C LEU A 129 10.64 -13.40 -2.51
N ALA A 130 10.26 -13.54 -3.78
CA ALA A 130 10.57 -14.73 -4.57
C ALA A 130 12.09 -14.95 -4.70
N ALA A 131 12.87 -13.89 -4.90
CA ALA A 131 14.32 -13.96 -5.04
C ALA A 131 15.04 -14.46 -3.77
N ILE A 132 14.47 -14.23 -2.59
CA ILE A 132 14.99 -14.75 -1.31
C ILE A 132 14.35 -16.09 -0.90
N GLY A 133 13.49 -16.66 -1.75
CA GLY A 133 12.82 -17.94 -1.49
C GLY A 133 11.72 -17.89 -0.44
N ALA A 134 11.13 -16.72 -0.17
CA ALA A 134 9.99 -16.63 0.75
C ALA A 134 8.76 -17.36 0.16
N ALA A 135 8.07 -18.13 0.99
CA ALA A 135 6.84 -18.84 0.59
C ALA A 135 5.65 -17.87 0.53
N PRO A 136 4.63 -18.10 -0.33
CA PRO A 136 3.37 -17.37 -0.27
C PRO A 136 2.78 -17.36 1.14
N SER A 137 2.09 -16.27 1.50
CA SER A 137 1.61 -15.97 2.85
C SER A 137 2.70 -15.72 3.90
N CYS A 138 3.98 -15.62 3.53
CA CYS A 138 5.03 -15.21 4.45
C CYS A 138 5.56 -13.81 4.12
N ASP A 139 5.95 -13.07 5.15
CA ASP A 139 6.68 -11.82 4.99
C ASP A 139 8.18 -12.06 4.72
N ARG A 140 8.93 -10.97 4.56
CA ARG A 140 10.39 -11.01 4.34
C ARG A 140 11.18 -11.69 5.47
N GLU A 141 10.63 -11.76 6.68
CA GLU A 141 11.24 -12.44 7.84
C GLU A 141 10.83 -13.93 7.91
N GLY A 142 10.00 -14.39 6.97
CA GLY A 142 9.49 -15.76 6.94
C GLY A 142 8.31 -16.00 7.87
N ARG A 143 7.73 -14.95 8.48
CA ARG A 143 6.57 -15.07 9.36
C ARG A 143 5.31 -15.27 8.54
N ARG A 144 4.56 -16.33 8.86
CA ARG A 144 3.30 -16.64 8.19
C ARG A 144 2.22 -15.63 8.62
N GLN A 145 1.50 -15.12 7.64
CA GLN A 145 0.42 -14.17 7.84
C GLN A 145 -0.91 -14.89 8.01
N HIS A 146 -1.78 -14.29 8.82
CA HIS A 146 -3.13 -14.77 9.07
C HIS A 146 -3.92 -14.88 7.77
N ALA A 147 -4.65 -15.98 7.58
CA ALA A 147 -5.30 -16.30 6.30
C ALA A 147 -6.42 -15.31 5.89
N ASN A 148 -6.96 -14.56 6.85
CA ASN A 148 -8.01 -13.57 6.58
C ASN A 148 -7.46 -12.18 6.24
N ARG A 149 -6.14 -12.01 6.15
CA ARG A 149 -5.56 -10.74 5.69
C ARG A 149 -5.77 -10.61 4.19
N ASP A 150 -6.29 -9.47 3.77
CA ASP A 150 -6.34 -9.12 2.36
C ASP A 150 -5.35 -7.99 2.10
N VAL A 151 -4.11 -8.37 1.85
CA VAL A 151 -3.02 -7.44 1.55
C VAL A 151 -2.48 -7.72 0.17
N TRP A 152 -2.36 -6.65 -0.60
CA TRP A 152 -1.84 -6.64 -1.95
C TRP A 152 -0.68 -5.66 -2.03
N VAL A 153 0.39 -6.05 -2.72
CA VAL A 153 1.46 -5.15 -3.11
C VAL A 153 1.30 -4.84 -4.58
N VAL A 154 1.14 -3.56 -4.91
CA VAL A 154 1.13 -3.08 -6.30
C VAL A 154 2.54 -2.63 -6.66
N GLN A 155 3.08 -3.16 -7.75
CA GLN A 155 4.40 -2.81 -8.28
C GLN A 155 4.27 -2.42 -9.75
N LEU A 156 4.48 -1.14 -10.06
CA LEU A 156 4.51 -0.68 -11.43
C LEU A 156 5.89 -0.94 -12.04
N ARG A 157 5.90 -1.50 -13.24
CA ARG A 157 7.12 -1.61 -14.04
C ARG A 157 7.33 -0.31 -14.81
N GLY A 158 8.59 0.17 -14.84
CA GLY A 158 9.01 1.23 -15.75
C GLY A 158 9.05 0.72 -17.20
N ALA A 159 9.23 1.64 -18.15
CA ALA A 159 9.27 1.35 -19.59
C ALA A 159 10.35 0.32 -20.01
N GLU A 160 11.37 0.09 -19.17
CA GLU A 160 12.43 -0.89 -19.39
C GLU A 160 12.27 -2.19 -18.56
N GLY A 161 11.10 -2.41 -17.97
CA GLY A 161 10.83 -3.60 -17.15
C GLY A 161 11.49 -3.59 -15.77
N GLN A 162 12.25 -2.55 -15.43
CA GLN A 162 12.75 -2.32 -14.08
C GLN A 162 11.60 -1.85 -13.18
N VAL A 163 11.50 -2.38 -11.96
CA VAL A 163 10.74 -1.72 -10.89
C VAL A 163 11.59 -0.50 -10.52
N PRO A 164 11.19 0.74 -10.88
CA PRO A 164 11.99 1.89 -10.51
C PRO A 164 12.13 1.87 -8.98
N HIS A 165 13.35 1.92 -8.47
CA HIS A 165 13.62 2.22 -7.06
C HIS A 165 13.13 3.65 -6.78
N LEU A 166 11.81 3.83 -6.71
CA LEU A 166 11.12 5.13 -6.61
C LEU A 166 11.45 5.85 -5.30
N ARG A 167 12.01 5.13 -4.32
CA ARG A 167 12.45 5.67 -3.03
C ARG A 167 13.39 6.85 -3.19
N GLU A 168 14.35 6.85 -4.12
CA GLU A 168 15.32 7.94 -4.20
C GLU A 168 14.72 9.25 -4.73
N HIS A 169 13.71 9.18 -5.60
CA HIS A 169 13.07 10.37 -6.17
C HIS A 169 11.88 10.90 -5.37
N ALA A 170 11.09 10.02 -4.72
CA ALA A 170 9.96 10.42 -3.90
C ALA A 170 10.42 11.18 -2.65
N ASP A 171 11.43 10.67 -1.96
CA ASP A 171 11.98 11.25 -0.74
C ASP A 171 12.59 12.64 -0.96
N ALA A 172 13.34 12.84 -2.05
CA ALA A 172 13.93 14.14 -2.36
C ALA A 172 12.86 15.20 -2.71
N ARG A 173 11.77 14.79 -3.37
CA ARG A 173 10.68 15.68 -3.77
C ARG A 173 9.73 16.00 -2.61
N VAL A 174 9.44 15.03 -1.74
CA VAL A 174 8.62 15.25 -0.54
C VAL A 174 9.37 16.12 0.47
N ARG A 175 10.67 15.84 0.74
CA ARG A 175 11.49 16.66 1.64
C ARG A 175 11.68 18.10 1.14
N SER A 176 11.87 18.31 -0.16
CA SER A 176 12.00 19.68 -0.71
C SER A 176 10.68 20.46 -0.69
N ARG A 177 9.52 19.79 -0.77
CA ARG A 177 8.20 20.45 -0.74
C ARG A 177 7.70 20.73 0.66
N ALA A 178 7.96 19.84 1.63
CA ALA A 178 7.71 20.09 3.06
C ALA A 178 8.45 21.35 3.55
N ARG A 179 9.75 21.46 3.23
CA ARG A 179 10.57 22.65 3.57
C ARG A 179 10.05 23.94 2.95
N ARG A 180 9.47 23.89 1.74
CA ARG A 180 8.89 25.08 1.07
C ARG A 180 7.54 25.49 1.66
N LEU A 181 6.77 24.55 2.20
CA LEU A 181 5.50 24.85 2.86
C LEU A 181 5.71 25.41 4.26
N GLU A 182 6.73 24.94 4.98
CA GLU A 182 7.15 25.50 6.27
C GLU A 182 7.70 26.93 6.11
N ALA A 183 8.56 27.16 5.11
CA ALA A 183 9.11 28.50 4.81
C ALA A 183 8.08 29.53 4.31
N ARG A 184 6.85 29.13 3.99
CA ARG A 184 5.74 30.01 3.62
C ARG A 184 4.79 30.33 4.78
N ARG A 185 5.02 29.71 5.94
CA ARG A 185 4.23 29.92 7.17
C ARG A 185 4.95 30.82 8.19
N THR A 186 6.23 31.11 7.97
CA THR A 186 7.05 32.13 8.66
C THR A 186 7.19 33.36 7.79
#